data_AF-A0A7W1TUM2-F1
#
_entry.id   AF-A0A7W1TUM2-F1
#
_cell.length_a   1.000
_cell.length_b   1.000
_cell.length_c   1.000
_cell.angle_alpha   90.00
_cell.angle_beta   90.00
_cell.angle_gamma   90.00
#
_symmetry.space_group_name_H-M   'P 1'
#
loop_
_entity.id
_entity.type
_entity.pdbx_description
1 polymer ?
#
loop_
_entity_poly.entity_id
_entity_poly.type
_entity_poly.pdbx_seq_one_letter_code
_entity_poly.pdbx_strand_id
1 'polypeptide(L)'
;MPPVPYRRVAGVLAPLFSLRSSRSWGVGELPDLAAFSIWMRDAGLSLLQLLPINEMAPGQDSPYSAMASAAIDPVFISPEAMAEFEAAGGRDALPPEARDALASAVGAAQVDFPAVRRAKDAAFALAWDAFRG
;
A
#
# COMPACT_ATOMS: atom_id res chain seq x y z
N MET A 1 -25.42 -23.48 -28.96
CA MET A 1 -24.95 -23.25 -27.59
C MET A 1 -26.09 -22.59 -26.82
N PRO A 2 -26.59 -23.15 -25.71
CA PRO A 2 -27.60 -22.46 -24.90
C PRO A 2 -26.99 -21.19 -24.29
N PRO A 3 -27.77 -20.12 -24.08
CA PRO A 3 -27.29 -18.91 -23.44
C PRO A 3 -26.85 -19.21 -22.01
N VAL A 4 -25.61 -18.88 -21.69
CA VAL A 4 -25.11 -18.91 -20.30
C VAL A 4 -25.83 -17.76 -19.57
N PRO A 5 -26.57 -18.02 -18.48
CA PRO A 5 -27.26 -16.95 -17.77
C PRO A 5 -26.24 -15.92 -17.28
N TYR A 6 -26.36 -14.67 -17.74
CA TYR A 6 -25.49 -13.59 -17.27
C TYR A 6 -25.80 -13.28 -15.81
N ARG A 7 -24.85 -13.57 -14.92
CA ARG A 7 -24.91 -13.14 -13.52
C ARG A 7 -24.66 -11.64 -13.45
N ARG A 8 -25.58 -10.88 -12.86
CA ARG A 8 -25.35 -9.46 -12.55
C ARG A 8 -24.30 -9.37 -11.43
N VAL A 9 -23.30 -8.53 -11.62
CA VAL A 9 -22.20 -8.28 -10.68
C VAL A 9 -22.11 -6.78 -10.42
N ALA A 10 -21.89 -6.41 -9.16
CA ALA A 10 -21.58 -5.06 -8.73
C ALA A 10 -20.21 -5.05 -8.04
N GLY A 11 -19.50 -3.92 -8.13
CA GLY A 11 -18.13 -3.79 -7.66
C GLY A 11 -17.69 -2.36 -7.44
N VAL A 12 -16.45 -2.19 -6.98
CA VAL A 12 -15.81 -0.89 -6.74
C VAL A 12 -14.59 -0.75 -7.64
N LEU A 13 -14.45 0.43 -8.25
CA LEU A 13 -13.20 0.89 -8.82
C LEU A 13 -12.56 1.87 -7.83
N ALA A 14 -11.35 1.55 -7.35
CA ALA A 14 -10.66 2.41 -6.38
C ALA A 14 -9.14 2.47 -6.64
N PRO A 15 -8.51 3.63 -6.42
CA PRO A 15 -7.06 3.70 -6.27
C PRO A 15 -6.62 3.06 -4.94
N LEU A 16 -5.67 2.11 -4.97
CA LEU A 16 -5.14 1.50 -3.75
C LEU A 16 -4.55 2.55 -2.79
N PHE A 17 -3.83 3.54 -3.32
CA PHE A 17 -3.21 4.58 -2.48
C PHE A 17 -4.20 5.36 -1.61
N SER A 18 -5.50 5.37 -1.97
CA SER A 18 -6.54 6.04 -1.18
C SER A 18 -7.22 5.15 -0.14
N LEU A 19 -6.99 3.84 -0.14
CA LEU A 19 -7.58 2.88 0.81
C LEU A 19 -6.81 2.84 2.13
N ARG A 20 -6.65 4.00 2.78
CA ARG A 20 -5.91 4.12 4.05
C ARG A 20 -6.67 3.48 5.21
N SER A 21 -5.98 2.69 6.02
CA SER A 21 -6.47 2.22 7.32
C SER A 21 -5.73 2.89 8.47
N SER A 22 -6.15 2.60 9.71
CA SER A 22 -5.46 3.06 10.92
C SER A 22 -4.07 2.43 11.11
N ARG A 23 -3.74 1.39 10.34
CA ARG A 23 -2.44 0.71 10.39
C ARG A 23 -1.50 1.18 9.30
N SER A 24 -2.02 1.68 8.17
CA SER A 24 -1.22 2.07 7.02
C SER A 24 -0.37 3.32 7.27
N TRP A 25 0.76 3.42 6.59
CA TRP A 25 1.74 4.50 6.77
C TRP A 25 1.38 5.76 5.96
N GLY A 26 0.12 6.19 5.96
CA GLY A 26 -0.35 7.37 5.23
C GLY A 26 -0.77 7.15 3.77
N VAL A 27 -0.65 5.92 3.28
CA VAL A 27 -1.10 5.45 1.95
C VAL A 27 -1.82 4.11 2.13
N GLY A 28 -2.78 3.75 1.26
CA GLY A 28 -3.31 2.38 1.29
C GLY A 28 -2.26 1.35 0.86
N GLU A 29 -2.20 0.23 1.55
CA GLU A 29 -1.20 -0.83 1.42
C GLU A 29 -1.85 -2.17 1.04
N LEU A 30 -1.06 -3.14 0.57
CA LEU A 30 -1.59 -4.45 0.15
C LEU A 30 -2.47 -5.14 1.21
N PRO A 31 -2.14 -5.14 2.53
CA PRO A 31 -3.03 -5.69 3.55
C PRO A 31 -4.38 -4.99 3.66
N ASP A 32 -4.46 -3.70 3.30
CA ASP A 32 -5.73 -2.95 3.34
C ASP A 32 -6.74 -3.47 2.31
N LEU A 33 -6.28 -4.11 1.23
CA LEU A 33 -7.16 -4.79 0.27
C LEU A 33 -7.95 -5.93 0.92
N ALA A 34 -7.36 -6.64 1.89
CA ALA A 34 -8.04 -7.72 2.58
C ALA A 34 -9.19 -7.17 3.44
N ALA A 35 -8.91 -6.13 4.24
CA ALA A 35 -9.93 -5.44 5.04
C ALA A 35 -11.03 -4.83 4.15
N PHE A 36 -10.65 -4.20 3.04
CA PHE A 36 -11.60 -3.63 2.08
C PHE A 36 -12.47 -4.71 1.42
N SER A 37 -11.90 -5.87 1.10
CA SER A 37 -12.63 -7.00 0.52
C SER A 37 -13.67 -7.58 1.47
N ILE A 38 -13.40 -7.59 2.79
CA ILE A 38 -14.38 -7.99 3.81
C ILE A 38 -15.55 -7.02 3.81
N TRP A 39 -15.27 -5.70 3.83
CA TRP A 39 -16.32 -4.68 3.76
C TRP A 39 -17.15 -4.78 2.47
N MET A 40 -16.49 -4.99 1.32
CA MET A 40 -17.17 -5.18 0.03
C MET A 40 -18.10 -6.39 0.04
N ARG A 41 -17.65 -7.52 0.57
CA ARG A 41 -18.45 -8.74 0.70
C ARG A 41 -19.70 -8.47 1.54
N ASP A 42 -19.53 -7.81 2.67
CA ASP A 42 -20.64 -7.49 3.59
C ASP A 42 -21.63 -6.50 2.94
N ALA A 43 -21.17 -5.68 2.00
CA ALA A 43 -22.00 -4.80 1.16
C ALA A 43 -22.59 -5.49 -0.09
N GLY A 44 -22.35 -6.79 -0.30
CA GLY A 44 -22.84 -7.54 -1.48
C GLY A 44 -22.10 -7.22 -2.79
N LEU A 45 -20.92 -6.61 -2.71
CA LEU A 45 -20.05 -6.29 -3.84
C LEU A 45 -19.05 -7.42 -4.06
N SER A 46 -18.83 -7.80 -5.33
CA SER A 46 -18.03 -8.99 -5.66
C SER A 46 -16.96 -8.76 -6.73
N LEU A 47 -16.66 -7.50 -7.06
CA LEU A 47 -15.61 -7.13 -8.01
C LEU A 47 -14.84 -5.91 -7.49
N LEU A 48 -13.53 -6.04 -7.35
CA LEU A 48 -12.62 -4.93 -7.07
C LEU A 48 -11.77 -4.68 -8.31
N GLN A 49 -11.82 -3.45 -8.83
CA GLN A 49 -10.93 -2.96 -9.86
C GLN A 49 -10.02 -1.89 -9.26
N LEU A 50 -8.72 -2.02 -9.46
CA LEU A 50 -7.74 -1.03 -9.01
C LEU A 50 -7.29 -0.13 -10.16
N LEU A 51 -6.90 1.10 -9.83
CA LEU A 51 -5.97 1.83 -10.70
C LEU A 51 -4.63 1.07 -10.78
N PRO A 52 -3.78 1.33 -11.79
CA PRO A 52 -2.48 0.68 -11.87
C PRO A 52 -1.69 0.84 -10.56
N ILE A 53 -1.06 -0.25 -10.13
CA ILE A 53 -0.24 -0.32 -8.90
C ILE A 53 1.25 -0.46 -9.22
N ASN A 54 1.60 -0.21 -10.48
CA ASN A 54 2.94 -0.39 -11.00
C ASN A 54 3.90 0.68 -10.49
N GLU A 55 5.19 0.33 -10.44
CA GLU A 55 6.26 1.23 -10.00
C GLU A 55 6.27 2.55 -10.78
N MET A 56 6.01 3.64 -10.07
CA MET A 56 5.94 4.99 -10.64
C MET A 56 7.35 5.55 -10.88
N ALA A 57 7.50 6.40 -11.89
CA ALA A 57 8.79 7.04 -12.16
C ALA A 57 9.22 7.95 -10.99
N PRO A 58 10.54 8.09 -10.73
CA PRO A 58 11.05 8.97 -9.68
C PRO A 58 10.46 10.38 -9.76
N GLY A 59 9.91 10.86 -8.66
CA GLY A 59 9.26 12.17 -8.58
C GLY A 59 7.90 12.28 -9.29
N GLN A 60 7.30 11.15 -9.68
CA GLN A 60 5.93 11.10 -10.20
C GLN A 60 5.00 10.40 -9.20
N ASP A 61 3.81 10.97 -9.03
CA ASP A 61 2.75 10.43 -8.18
C ASP A 61 1.57 9.87 -8.99
N SER A 62 1.66 9.93 -10.32
CA SER A 62 0.62 9.44 -11.22
C SER A 62 0.74 7.92 -11.36
N PRO A 63 -0.34 7.15 -11.13
CA PRO A 63 -0.35 5.70 -11.33
C PRO A 63 -0.13 5.30 -12.80
N TYR A 64 -0.24 6.24 -13.74
CA TYR A 64 0.02 6.02 -15.17
C TYR A 64 1.47 6.31 -15.59
N SER A 65 2.34 6.74 -14.65
CA SER A 65 3.76 7.00 -14.89
C SER A 65 4.65 5.76 -14.74
N ALA A 66 4.07 4.57 -14.93
CA ALA A 66 4.73 3.30 -14.64
C ALA A 66 6.05 3.14 -15.42
N MET A 67 7.15 2.87 -14.72
CA MET A 67 8.46 2.55 -15.33
C MET A 67 8.55 1.10 -15.80
N ALA A 68 7.75 0.22 -15.20
CA ALA A 68 7.73 -1.20 -15.52
C ALA A 68 6.29 -1.74 -15.50
N SER A 69 5.94 -2.53 -16.51
CA SER A 69 4.61 -3.13 -16.64
C SER A 69 4.35 -4.29 -15.67
N ALA A 70 5.39 -4.81 -15.02
CA ALA A 70 5.30 -5.98 -14.15
C ALA A 70 5.75 -5.76 -12.69
N ALA A 71 6.40 -4.63 -12.37
CA ALA A 71 6.84 -4.34 -11.01
C ALA A 71 5.74 -3.57 -10.26
N ILE A 72 5.36 -4.06 -9.08
CA ILE A 72 4.47 -3.35 -8.14
C ILE A 72 5.29 -2.29 -7.42
N ASP A 73 4.75 -1.08 -7.26
CA ASP A 73 5.42 -0.01 -6.52
C ASP A 73 5.61 -0.42 -5.05
N PRO A 74 6.86 -0.40 -4.52
CA PRO A 74 7.14 -0.71 -3.11
C PRO A 74 6.37 0.16 -2.11
N VAL A 75 5.85 1.32 -2.53
CA VAL A 75 4.99 2.17 -1.71
C VAL A 75 3.75 1.44 -1.17
N PHE A 76 3.31 0.35 -1.81
CA PHE A 76 2.17 -0.46 -1.37
C PHE A 76 2.53 -1.59 -0.39
N ILE A 77 3.82 -1.85 -0.15
CA ILE A 77 4.26 -2.83 0.85
C ILE A 77 4.02 -2.25 2.24
N SER A 78 3.51 -3.08 3.16
CA SER A 78 3.34 -2.70 4.57
C SER A 78 4.55 -3.16 5.38
N PRO A 79 5.36 -2.25 5.94
CA PRO A 79 6.46 -2.65 6.83
C PRO A 79 5.99 -3.44 8.05
N GLU A 80 4.79 -3.12 8.57
CA GLU A 80 4.17 -3.83 9.71
C GLU A 80 3.88 -5.31 9.44
N ALA A 81 3.82 -5.70 8.17
CA ALA A 81 3.58 -7.08 7.77
C ALA A 81 4.89 -7.87 7.55
N MET A 82 6.05 -7.24 7.74
CA MET A 82 7.37 -7.85 7.55
C MET A 82 7.92 -8.33 8.89
N ALA A 83 8.13 -9.63 9.05
CA ALA A 83 8.66 -10.21 10.29
C ALA A 83 10.06 -9.68 10.61
N GLU A 84 10.85 -9.39 9.59
CA GLU A 84 12.21 -8.86 9.71
C GLU A 84 12.23 -7.41 10.19
N PHE A 85 11.23 -6.60 9.81
CA PHE A 85 11.08 -5.24 10.34
C PHE A 85 10.75 -5.27 11.84
N GLU A 86 9.84 -6.17 12.24
CA GLU A 86 9.53 -6.37 13.66
C GLU A 86 10.75 -6.89 14.44
N ALA A 87 11.48 -7.86 13.89
CA ALA A 87 12.70 -8.39 14.50
C ALA A 87 13.81 -7.32 14.63
N ALA A 88 13.85 -6.36 13.72
CA ALA A 88 14.76 -5.21 13.79
C ALA A 88 14.35 -4.16 14.83
N GLY A 89 13.22 -4.34 15.54
CA GLY A 89 12.70 -3.41 16.54
C GLY A 89 11.56 -2.51 16.04
N GLY A 90 11.01 -2.80 14.87
CA GLY A 90 9.80 -2.15 14.34
C GLY A 90 9.90 -0.63 14.27
N ARG A 91 8.81 0.06 14.60
CA ARG A 91 8.75 1.53 14.57
C ARG A 91 9.75 2.21 15.51
N ASP A 92 10.10 1.57 16.61
CA ASP A 92 11.02 2.13 17.61
C ASP A 92 12.46 2.19 17.08
N ALA A 93 12.81 1.25 16.19
CA ALA A 93 14.11 1.21 15.52
C ALA A 93 14.26 2.23 14.39
N LEU A 94 13.17 2.87 13.94
CA LEU A 94 13.25 3.91 12.91
C LEU A 94 14.10 5.09 13.39
N PRO A 95 14.95 5.69 12.53
CA PRO A 95 15.64 6.91 12.89
C PRO A 95 14.65 8.08 13.05
N PRO A 96 15.00 9.14 13.82
CA PRO A 96 14.10 10.26 14.10
C PRO A 96 13.45 10.86 12.86
N GLU A 97 14.21 11.10 11.80
CA GLU A 97 13.73 11.67 10.56
C GLU A 97 12.69 10.79 9.85
N ALA A 98 12.80 9.47 9.95
CA ALA A 98 11.84 8.53 9.38
C ALA A 98 10.55 8.50 10.21
N ARG A 99 10.66 8.62 11.54
CA ARG A 99 9.48 8.75 12.43
C ARG A 99 8.72 10.06 12.17
N ASP A 100 9.43 11.16 11.96
CA ASP A 100 8.82 12.44 11.61
C ASP A 100 8.13 12.38 10.24
N ALA A 101 8.77 11.76 9.26
CA ALA A 101 8.17 11.53 7.94
C ALA A 101 6.91 10.65 8.04
N LEU A 102 6.95 9.58 8.84
CA LEU A 102 5.78 8.72 9.09
C LEU A 102 4.64 9.50 9.75
N ALA A 103 4.93 10.30 10.77
CA ALA A 103 3.93 11.13 11.44
C ALA A 103 3.30 12.14 10.48
N SER A 104 4.11 12.79 9.64
CA SER A 104 3.64 13.69 8.57
C SER A 104 2.70 12.97 7.60
N ALA A 105 3.12 11.81 7.08
CA ALA A 105 2.34 11.03 6.13
C ALA A 105 1.00 10.56 6.72
N VAL A 106 0.99 10.09 7.97
CA VAL A 106 -0.23 9.65 8.67
C VAL A 106 -1.17 10.83 8.93
N GLY A 107 -0.64 12.01 9.28
CA GLY A 107 -1.42 13.22 9.54
C GLY A 107 -1.92 13.97 8.30
N ALA A 108 -1.40 13.67 7.11
CA ALA A 108 -1.70 14.42 5.90
C ALA A 108 -3.13 14.17 5.38
N ALA A 109 -3.77 15.24 4.88
CA ALA A 109 -5.09 15.18 4.26
C ALA A 109 -5.08 14.48 2.89
N GLN A 110 -3.96 14.54 2.19
CA GLN A 110 -3.68 13.85 0.93
C GLN A 110 -2.50 12.90 1.12
N VAL A 111 -2.29 11.98 0.20
CA VAL A 111 -1.12 11.09 0.24
C VAL A 111 0.15 11.91 0.02
N ASP A 112 1.00 11.98 1.05
CA ASP A 112 2.33 12.58 0.97
C ASP A 112 3.34 11.52 0.52
N PHE A 113 3.38 11.23 -0.78
CA PHE A 113 4.28 10.21 -1.35
C PHE A 113 5.75 10.39 -0.93
N PRO A 114 6.33 11.61 -0.96
CA PRO A 114 7.69 11.82 -0.47
C PRO A 114 7.89 11.39 1.00
N ALA A 115 6.97 11.74 1.90
CA ALA A 115 7.08 11.34 3.31
C ALA A 115 6.88 9.83 3.51
N VAL A 116 5.91 9.24 2.80
CA VAL A 116 5.67 7.78 2.82
C VAL A 116 6.92 7.03 2.37
N ARG A 117 7.50 7.41 1.22
CA ARG A 117 8.71 6.76 0.68
C ARG A 117 9.89 6.89 1.64
N ARG A 118 10.16 8.09 2.17
CA ARG A 118 11.23 8.29 3.17
C ARG A 118 11.08 7.38 4.39
N ALA A 119 9.87 7.28 4.94
CA ALA A 119 9.62 6.42 6.09
C ALA A 119 9.82 4.93 5.72
N LYS A 120 9.25 4.50 4.60
CA LYS A 120 9.31 3.09 4.16
C LYS A 120 10.71 2.65 3.75
N ASP A 121 11.49 3.50 3.09
CA ASP A 121 12.87 3.19 2.71
C ASP A 121 13.73 2.89 3.95
N ALA A 122 13.55 3.66 5.03
CA ALA A 122 14.23 3.39 6.31
C ALA A 122 13.78 2.05 6.93
N ALA A 123 12.48 1.75 6.87
CA ALA A 123 11.95 0.48 7.36
C ALA A 123 12.46 -0.72 6.55
N PHE A 124 12.51 -0.59 5.22
CA PHE A 124 13.03 -1.62 4.32
C PHE A 124 14.53 -1.84 4.52
N ALA A 125 15.31 -0.80 4.80
CA ALA A 125 16.72 -0.95 5.15
C ALA A 125 16.91 -1.77 6.43
N LEU A 126 16.16 -1.46 7.49
CA LEU A 126 16.17 -2.22 8.75
C LEU A 126 15.78 -3.68 8.54
N ALA A 127 14.68 -3.91 7.83
CA ALA A 127 14.21 -5.26 7.53
C ALA A 127 15.21 -6.04 6.68
N TRP A 128 15.87 -5.38 5.73
CA TRP A 128 16.89 -6.02 4.88
C TRP A 128 18.15 -6.39 5.65
N ASP A 129 18.57 -5.58 6.61
CA ASP A 129 19.70 -5.91 7.47
C ASP A 129 19.37 -7.10 8.38
N ALA A 130 18.16 -7.17 8.92
CA ALA A 130 17.68 -8.32 9.68
C ALA A 130 17.50 -9.58 8.82
N PHE A 131 17.13 -9.44 7.53
CA PHE A 131 17.00 -10.57 6.60
C PHE A 131 18.34 -11.21 6.22
N ARG A 132 19.42 -10.40 6.16
CA ARG A 132 20.75 -10.85 5.73
C ARG A 132 21.66 -11.33 6.85
N GLY A 133 21.35 -10.96 8.10
CA GLY A 133 22.09 -11.37 9.30
C GLY A 133 21.74 -12.79 9.73
#